data_AF-A0A7G1IL28-F1
#
_entry.id   AF-A0A7G1IL28-F1
#
_cell.length_a   1.000
_cell.length_b   1.000
_cell.length_c   1.000
_cell.angle_alpha   90.00
_cell.angle_beta   90.00
_cell.angle_gamma   90.00
#
_symmetry.space_group_name_H-M   'P 1'
#
loop_
_entity.id
_entity.type
_entity.pdbx_description
1 polymer ?
#
loop_
_entity_poly.entity_id
_entity_poly.type
_entity_poly.pdbx_seq_one_letter_code
_entity_poly.pdbx_strand_id
1 'polypeptide(L)'
;MAEALSDSRLVGRGRALEAILGCLDIDAATAEAWGYLNRALPADELRGFVDRLAARIASSPPTAIAAAKRAVDAALDERLDVATGLRIEDQLLRETLAEPAARRLLQAIIDAGAQTRDFERGAAPKPPAS
;
A
#
# COMPACT_ATOMS: atom_id res chain seq x y z
N MET A 1 -6.64 0.88 -4.46
CA MET A 1 -7.78 0.28 -3.72
C MET A 1 -7.48 -1.13 -3.24
N ALA A 2 -6.75 -2.02 -3.95
CA ALA A 2 -6.31 -3.36 -3.46
C ALA A 2 -5.57 -3.33 -2.10
N GLU A 3 -5.14 -2.15 -1.72
CA GLU A 3 -4.53 -1.80 -0.45
C GLU A 3 -5.56 -1.70 0.68
N ALA A 4 -6.81 -1.30 0.46
CA ALA A 4 -7.79 -1.00 1.51
C ALA A 4 -8.04 -2.14 2.51
N LEU A 5 -8.12 -3.38 2.00
CA LEU A 5 -8.29 -4.57 2.83
C LEU A 5 -6.99 -4.94 3.56
N SER A 6 -5.84 -4.75 2.91
CA SER A 6 -4.50 -4.96 3.49
C SER A 6 -4.20 -3.92 4.57
N ASP A 7 -4.45 -2.66 4.28
CA ASP A 7 -4.28 -1.48 5.12
C ASP A 7 -5.12 -1.60 6.38
N SER A 8 -6.40 -1.97 6.26
CA SER A 8 -7.28 -2.14 7.41
C SER A 8 -6.80 -3.24 8.37
N ARG A 9 -6.07 -4.25 7.88
CA ARG A 9 -5.49 -5.32 8.70
C ARG A 9 -4.17 -4.90 9.36
N LEU A 10 -3.40 -4.03 8.71
CA LEU A 10 -2.11 -3.55 9.23
C LEU A 10 -2.26 -2.36 10.18
N VAL A 11 -3.04 -1.35 9.77
CA VAL A 11 -3.14 -0.06 10.46
C VAL A 11 -4.49 0.18 11.13
N GLY A 12 -5.46 -0.73 10.92
CA GLY A 12 -6.83 -0.61 11.42
C GLY A 12 -7.71 0.28 10.53
N ARG A 13 -9.03 0.12 10.65
CA ARG A 13 -10.02 0.80 9.79
C ARG A 13 -9.87 2.33 9.75
N GLY A 14 -9.59 2.97 10.89
CA GLY A 14 -9.51 4.44 10.97
C GLY A 14 -8.40 5.01 10.11
N ARG A 15 -7.17 4.52 10.31
CA ARG A 15 -5.98 4.94 9.56
C ARG A 15 -6.03 4.52 8.09
N ALA A 16 -6.61 3.35 7.81
CA ALA A 16 -6.83 2.92 6.43
C ALA A 16 -7.75 3.92 5.68
N LEU A 17 -8.88 4.31 6.28
CA LEU A 17 -9.77 5.30 5.68
C LEU A 17 -9.12 6.69 5.59
N GLU A 18 -8.34 7.10 6.59
CA GLU A 18 -7.57 8.35 6.55
C GLU A 18 -6.61 8.39 5.35
N ALA A 19 -5.86 7.31 5.13
CA ALA A 19 -4.94 7.19 4.00
C ALA A 19 -5.67 7.19 2.65
N ILE A 20 -6.71 6.36 2.52
CA ILE A 20 -7.41 6.12 1.24
C ILE A 20 -8.27 7.30 0.82
N LEU A 21 -9.05 7.87 1.75
CA LEU A 21 -9.94 9.00 1.45
C LEU A 21 -9.18 10.33 1.42
N GLY A 22 -8.10 10.44 2.19
CA GLY A 22 -7.27 11.64 2.23
C GLY A 22 -6.25 11.73 1.09
N CYS A 23 -5.95 10.62 0.41
CA CYS A 23 -4.90 10.54 -0.63
C CYS A 23 -3.58 11.17 -0.16
N LEU A 24 -3.19 10.87 1.09
CA LEU A 24 -2.06 11.50 1.76
C LEU A 24 -0.73 10.88 1.34
N ASP A 25 0.27 11.74 1.13
CA ASP A 25 1.67 11.31 1.09
C ASP A 25 2.13 11.01 2.52
N ILE A 26 2.32 9.73 2.85
CA ILE A 26 2.72 9.28 4.19
C ILE A 26 4.24 9.09 4.22
N ASP A 27 4.94 9.80 5.10
CA ASP A 27 6.38 9.61 5.28
C ASP A 27 6.73 8.28 5.97
N ALA A 28 7.99 7.85 5.83
CA ALA A 28 8.43 6.55 6.33
C ALA A 28 8.26 6.40 7.85
N ALA A 29 8.50 7.46 8.63
CA ALA A 29 8.39 7.43 10.09
C ALA A 29 6.94 7.24 10.54
N THR A 30 6.01 7.95 9.90
CA THR A 30 4.57 7.82 10.13
C THR A 30 4.08 6.44 9.71
N ALA A 31 4.53 5.95 8.55
CA ALA A 31 4.18 4.62 8.06
C ALA A 31 4.67 3.50 9.01
N GLU A 32 5.86 3.60 9.58
CA GLU A 32 6.33 2.70 10.64
C GLU A 32 5.44 2.79 11.89
N ALA A 33 5.18 4.00 12.39
CA ALA A 33 4.37 4.21 13.58
C ALA A 33 2.92 3.71 13.41
N TRP A 34 2.40 3.72 12.19
CA TRP A 34 1.06 3.23 11.88
C TRP A 34 1.01 1.71 11.72
N GLY A 35 2.12 1.08 11.38
CA GLY A 35 2.22 -0.35 11.09
C GLY A 35 2.25 -0.72 9.60
N TYR A 36 2.30 0.27 8.70
CA TYR A 36 2.47 0.05 7.26
C TYR A 36 3.84 -0.52 6.92
N LEU A 37 4.88 -0.06 7.61
CA LEU A 37 6.25 -0.55 7.47
C LEU A 37 6.68 -1.25 8.75
N ASN A 38 7.48 -2.31 8.62
CA ASN A 38 8.12 -2.93 9.77
C ASN A 38 9.17 -2.02 10.43
N ARG A 39 9.83 -1.16 9.62
CA ARG A 39 10.87 -0.24 10.08
C ARG A 39 11.15 0.87 9.07
N ALA A 40 11.29 2.11 9.53
CA ALA A 40 11.90 3.21 8.78
C ALA A 40 13.39 3.33 9.14
N LEU A 41 14.24 3.51 8.13
CA LEU A 41 15.69 3.60 8.31
C LEU A 41 16.24 4.81 7.55
N PRO A 42 17.36 5.40 8.00
CA PRO A 42 18.13 6.33 7.20
C PRO A 42 18.48 5.73 5.82
N ALA A 43 18.45 6.56 4.78
CA ALA A 43 18.61 6.11 3.40
C ALA A 43 19.96 5.40 3.14
N ASP A 44 21.02 5.85 3.81
CA ASP A 44 22.37 5.29 3.76
C ASP A 44 22.50 3.95 4.52
N GLU A 45 21.61 3.66 5.46
CA GLU A 45 21.60 2.40 6.23
C GLU A 45 20.71 1.32 5.62
N LEU A 46 19.67 1.73 4.87
CA LEU A 46 18.62 0.84 4.36
C LEU A 46 19.17 -0.38 3.62
N ARG A 47 20.07 -0.15 2.67
CA ARG A 47 20.62 -1.22 1.83
C ARG A 47 21.37 -2.26 2.66
N GLY A 48 22.26 -1.80 3.54
CA GLY A 48 23.05 -2.68 4.39
C GLY A 48 22.18 -3.48 5.36
N PHE A 49 21.12 -2.88 5.90
CA PHE A 49 20.17 -3.59 6.75
C PHE A 49 19.43 -4.70 5.99
N VAL A 50 18.87 -4.39 4.81
CA VAL A 50 18.13 -5.35 3.98
C VAL A 50 19.02 -6.53 3.59
N ASP A 51 20.25 -6.28 3.15
CA ASP A 51 21.18 -7.34 2.74
C ASP A 51 21.49 -8.30 3.91
N ARG A 52 21.72 -7.76 5.11
CA ARG A 52 21.96 -8.58 6.33
C ARG A 52 20.73 -9.38 6.73
N LEU A 53 19.55 -8.77 6.69
CA LEU A 53 18.29 -9.45 7.04
C LEU A 53 17.99 -10.58 6.06
N ALA A 54 18.13 -10.33 4.75
CA ALA A 54 17.93 -11.33 3.71
C ALA A 54 18.91 -12.51 3.86
N ALA A 55 20.20 -12.23 4.08
CA ALA A 55 21.21 -13.27 4.31
C ALA A 55 20.88 -14.12 5.56
N ARG A 56 20.42 -13.48 6.64
CA ARG A 56 19.98 -14.18 7.85
C ARG A 56 18.80 -15.10 7.58
N ILE A 57 17.77 -14.64 6.86
CA ILE A 57 16.61 -15.48 6.50
C ILE A 57 17.08 -16.66 5.64
N ALA A 58 17.92 -16.41 4.62
CA ALA A 58 18.42 -17.43 3.71
C ALA A 58 19.31 -18.50 4.37
N SER A 59 19.89 -18.21 5.54
CA SER A 59 20.65 -19.20 6.32
C SER A 59 19.78 -20.30 6.96
N SER A 60 18.45 -20.14 6.95
CA SER A 60 17.52 -21.15 7.47
C SER A 60 17.12 -22.18 6.38
N PRO A 61 16.81 -23.43 6.73
CA PRO A 61 16.28 -24.41 5.77
C PRO A 61 14.99 -23.90 5.10
N PRO A 62 14.81 -24.06 3.78
CA PRO A 62 13.60 -23.61 3.08
C PRO A 62 12.31 -24.17 3.66
N THR A 63 12.33 -25.42 4.15
CA THR A 63 11.18 -26.07 4.79
C THR A 63 10.78 -25.39 6.11
N ALA A 64 11.76 -24.92 6.90
CA ALA A 64 11.50 -24.19 8.13
C ALA A 64 10.90 -22.80 7.85
N ILE A 65 11.42 -22.10 6.83
CA ILE A 65 10.86 -20.81 6.38
C ILE A 65 9.40 -20.99 5.93
N ALA A 66 9.12 -22.02 5.12
CA ALA A 66 7.77 -22.31 4.65
C ALA A 66 6.82 -22.66 5.81
N ALA A 67 7.27 -23.45 6.78
CA ALA A 67 6.49 -23.78 7.97
C ALA A 67 6.18 -22.53 8.82
N ALA A 68 7.16 -21.65 9.03
CA ALA A 68 6.97 -20.40 9.77
C ALA A 68 5.94 -19.49 9.08
N LYS A 69 6.01 -19.33 7.76
CA LYS A 69 5.02 -18.57 6.98
C LYS A 69 3.61 -19.13 7.17
N ARG A 70 3.44 -20.44 6.97
CA ARG A 70 2.13 -21.10 7.15
C ARG A 70 1.56 -20.95 8.56
N ALA A 71 2.42 -21.00 9.58
CA ALA A 71 1.99 -20.81 10.96
C ALA A 71 1.49 -19.37 11.22
N VAL A 72 2.20 -18.37 10.69
CA VAL A 72 1.78 -16.96 10.78
C VAL A 72 0.49 -16.73 9.99
N ASP A 73 0.40 -17.24 8.76
CA ASP A 73 -0.80 -17.11 7.92
C ASP A 73 -2.03 -17.71 8.61
N ALA A 74 -1.90 -18.90 9.21
CA ALA A 74 -2.97 -19.56 9.95
C ALA A 74 -3.37 -18.79 11.22
N ALA A 75 -2.44 -18.10 11.88
CA ALA A 75 -2.75 -17.28 13.04
C ALA A 75 -3.46 -15.96 12.68
N LEU A 76 -3.41 -15.53 11.41
CA LEU A 76 -4.03 -14.30 10.92
C LEU A 76 -5.38 -14.53 10.23
N ASP A 77 -5.88 -15.77 10.20
CA ASP A 77 -7.14 -16.13 9.53
C ASP A 77 -8.37 -15.84 10.43
N GLU A 78 -8.68 -14.55 10.61
CA GLU A 78 -9.84 -14.12 11.38
C GLU A 78 -10.87 -13.38 10.50
N ARG A 79 -11.69 -14.18 9.81
CA ARG A 79 -13.09 -13.88 9.40
C ARG A 79 -13.36 -12.67 8.50
N LEU A 80 -12.81 -12.77 7.29
CA LEU A 80 -13.46 -12.58 5.99
C LEU A 80 -12.44 -13.18 5.03
N ASP A 81 -12.84 -14.14 4.20
CA ASP A 81 -11.90 -14.70 3.22
C ASP A 81 -11.28 -13.55 2.43
N VAL A 82 -9.96 -13.41 2.48
CA VAL A 82 -9.22 -12.31 1.86
C VAL A 82 -9.58 -12.22 0.39
N ALA A 83 -9.77 -13.36 -0.29
CA ALA A 83 -10.17 -13.39 -1.67
C ALA A 83 -11.58 -12.80 -1.89
N THR A 84 -12.50 -12.99 -0.94
CA THR A 84 -13.82 -12.37 -0.95
C THR A 84 -13.74 -10.85 -0.77
N GLY A 85 -12.94 -10.37 0.19
CA GLY A 85 -12.73 -8.93 0.39
C GLY A 85 -12.15 -8.25 -0.85
N LEU A 86 -11.11 -8.85 -1.46
CA LEU A 86 -10.49 -8.35 -2.68
C LEU A 86 -11.45 -8.33 -3.88
N ARG A 87 -12.34 -9.33 -4.01
CA ARG A 87 -13.37 -9.33 -5.06
C ARG A 87 -14.38 -8.20 -4.91
N ILE A 88 -14.86 -7.97 -3.68
CA ILE A 88 -15.78 -6.86 -3.40
C ILE A 88 -15.10 -5.53 -3.72
N GLU A 89 -13.85 -5.39 -3.33
CA GLU A 89 -13.10 -4.16 -3.51
C GLU A 89 -12.76 -3.88 -4.98
N ASP A 90 -12.33 -4.88 -5.76
CA ASP A 90 -12.15 -4.76 -7.22
C ASP A 90 -13.47 -4.37 -7.90
N GLN A 91 -14.59 -4.97 -7.50
CA GLN A 91 -15.91 -4.60 -8.01
C GLN A 91 -16.22 -3.12 -7.75
N LEU A 92 -16.08 -2.65 -6.50
CA LEU A 92 -16.37 -1.27 -6.11
C LEU A 92 -15.42 -0.28 -6.79
N LEU A 93 -14.14 -0.63 -6.93
CA LEU A 93 -13.18 0.18 -7.69
C LEU A 93 -13.61 0.31 -9.14
N ARG A 94 -14.01 -0.78 -9.80
CA ARG A 94 -14.47 -0.75 -11.20
C ARG A 94 -15.72 0.10 -11.37
N GLU A 95 -16.68 -0.02 -10.45
CA GLU A 95 -17.89 0.79 -10.44
C GLU A 95 -17.55 2.28 -10.36
N THR A 96 -16.72 2.69 -9.39
CA THR A 96 -16.31 4.09 -9.23
C THR A 96 -15.48 4.61 -10.41
N LEU A 97 -14.62 3.80 -11.01
CA LEU A 97 -13.85 4.17 -12.20
C LEU A 97 -14.71 4.29 -13.47
N ALA A 98 -15.86 3.61 -13.52
CA ALA A 98 -16.79 3.71 -14.63
C ALA A 98 -17.59 5.03 -14.63
N GLU A 99 -17.62 5.75 -13.50
CA GLU A 99 -18.34 7.01 -13.37
C GLU A 99 -17.81 8.09 -14.33
N PRO A 100 -18.69 8.88 -14.96
CA PRO A 100 -18.26 9.98 -15.84
C PRO A 100 -17.36 10.99 -15.15
N ALA A 101 -17.57 11.22 -13.85
CA ALA A 101 -16.72 12.10 -13.04
C ALA A 101 -15.28 11.58 -12.95
N ALA A 102 -15.09 10.28 -12.68
CA ALA A 102 -13.77 9.66 -12.62
C ALA A 102 -13.04 9.78 -13.96
N ARG A 103 -13.73 9.52 -15.08
CA ARG A 103 -13.14 9.68 -16.42
C ARG A 103 -12.66 11.10 -16.68
N ARG A 104 -13.45 12.12 -16.30
CA ARG A 104 -13.06 13.53 -16.47
C ARG A 104 -11.84 13.89 -15.62
N LEU A 105 -11.81 13.46 -14.35
CA LEU A 105 -10.72 13.76 -13.43
C LEU A 105 -9.42 13.07 -13.87
N LEU A 106 -9.48 11.80 -14.30
CA LEU A 106 -8.33 11.09 -14.84
C LEU A 106 -7.79 11.74 -16.12
N GLN A 107 -8.67 12.14 -17.04
CA GLN A 107 -8.25 12.86 -18.25
C GLN A 107 -7.56 14.19 -17.91
N ALA A 108 -8.13 14.96 -16.98
CA ALA A 108 -7.54 16.23 -16.55
C ALA A 108 -6.14 16.06 -15.93
N ILE A 109 -5.94 14.99 -15.16
CA ILE A 109 -4.63 14.67 -14.55
C ILE A 109 -3.63 14.22 -15.61
N ILE A 110 -4.05 13.43 -16.60
CA ILE A 110 -3.21 13.05 -17.75
C ILE A 110 -2.82 14.27 -18.58
N ASP A 111 -3.77 15.15 -18.90
CA ASP A 111 -3.53 16.39 -19.64
C ASP A 111 -2.59 17.34 -18.88
N ALA A 112 -2.62 17.30 -17.53
CA ALA A 112 -1.70 18.01 -16.65
C ALA A 112 -0.29 17.40 -16.59
N GLY A 113 -0.04 16.29 -17.29
CA GLY A 113 1.26 15.65 -17.39
C GLY A 113 1.50 14.52 -16.40
N ALA A 114 0.45 13.92 -15.83
CA ALA A 114 0.62 12.69 -15.07
C ALA A 114 1.37 11.61 -15.86
N GLN A 115 2.04 10.72 -15.14
CA GLN A 115 3.00 9.74 -15.67
C GLN A 115 4.31 10.35 -16.22
N THR A 116 4.51 11.67 -16.12
CA THR A 116 5.83 12.29 -16.35
C THR A 116 6.60 12.44 -15.04
N ARG A 117 7.93 12.38 -15.10
CA ARG A 117 8.78 12.49 -13.89
C ARG A 117 8.52 13.77 -13.08
N ASP A 118 8.31 14.90 -13.74
CA ASP A 118 8.16 16.18 -13.06
C ASP A 118 6.81 16.28 -12.35
N PHE A 119 5.75 15.76 -12.95
CA PHE A 119 4.43 15.67 -12.32
C PHE A 119 4.45 14.72 -11.11
N GLU A 120 5.01 13.51 -11.27
CA GLU A 120 5.05 12.48 -10.21
C GLU A 120 5.94 12.89 -9.01
N ARG A 121 6.85 13.85 -9.19
CA ARG A 121 7.62 14.45 -8.08
C ARG A 121 6.86 15.54 -7.32
N GLY A 122 5.64 15.88 -7.74
CA GLY A 122 4.85 16.98 -7.18
C GLY A 122 5.39 18.38 -7.56
N ALA A 123 6.22 18.48 -8.61
CA ALA A 123 6.72 19.77 -9.08
C ALA A 123 5.69 20.54 -9.93
N ALA A 124 4.67 19.84 -10.44
CA ALA A 124 3.52 20.44 -11.10
C ALA A 124 2.41 20.77 -10.08
N PRO A 125 1.70 21.90 -10.23
CA PRO A 125 0.58 22.24 -9.37
C PRO A 125 -0.52 21.17 -9.46
N LYS A 126 -0.98 20.66 -8.31
CA LYS A 126 -2.14 19.76 -8.26
C LYS A 126 -3.35 20.50 -8.86
N PRO A 127 -4.14 19.86 -9.75
CA PRO A 127 -5.34 20.48 -10.28
C PRO A 127 -6.27 20.86 -9.12
N PRO A 128 -7.02 21.98 -9.24
CA PRO A 128 -7.93 22.40 -8.19
C PRO A 128 -8.94 21.30 -7.89
N ALA A 129 -9.25 21.11 -6.61
CA ALA A 129 -10.37 20.26 -6.21
C ALA A 129 -11.65 20.85 -6.86
N SER A 130 -12.31 20.03 -7.68
CA SER A 130 -13.56 20.37 -8.34
C SER A 130 -14.68 20.66 -7.35
#